data_AF-A0A1Y4S5M0-F1
#
_entry.id   AF-A0A1Y4S5M0-F1
#
_cell.length_a   1.000
_cell.length_b   1.000
_cell.length_c   1.000
_cell.angle_alpha   90.00
_cell.angle_beta   90.00
_cell.angle_gamma   90.00
#
_symmetry.space_group_name_H-M   'P 1'
#
loop_
_entity.id
_entity.type
_entity.pdbx_description
1 polymer ?
#
loop_
_entity_poly.entity_id
_entity_poly.type
_entity_poly.pdbx_seq_one_letter_code
_entity_poly.pdbx_strand_id
1 'polypeptide(L)' 'MGDVVWLFDGPDGSEPDREQLLAAVEFLRAELARLDEEEPEDMESEAYEQWGDRHEELEDRLDDLMDQLDELDE' A
#
# COMPACT_ATOMS: atom_id res chain seq x y z
N MET A 1 -6.96 15.63 2.32
CA MET A 1 -7.09 14.29 1.71
C MET A 1 -6.84 14.43 0.23
N GLY A 2 -5.60 14.20 -0.20
CA GLY A 2 -5.27 14.14 -1.63
C GLY A 2 -5.45 12.70 -2.08
N ASP A 3 -6.23 12.49 -3.13
CA ASP A 3 -6.32 11.22 -3.87
C ASP A 3 -4.95 10.55 -3.98
N VAL A 4 -4.75 9.45 -3.25
CA VAL A 4 -3.76 8.45 -3.64
C VAL A 4 -4.37 7.75 -4.83
N VAL A 5 -4.14 8.31 -6.02
CA VAL A 5 -4.44 7.63 -7.28
C VAL A 5 -3.55 6.39 -7.32
N TRP A 6 -4.10 5.25 -6.92
CA TRP A 6 -3.41 3.96 -6.96
C TRP A 6 -3.07 3.64 -8.43
N LEU A 7 -1.79 3.79 -8.76
CA LEU A 7 -1.18 3.71 -10.10
C LEU A 7 -1.13 2.28 -10.67
N PHE A 8 -1.99 1.36 -10.19
CA PHE A 8 -1.84 -0.07 -10.40
C PHE A 8 -3.02 -0.74 -11.13
N ASP A 9 -3.99 0.04 -11.61
CA ASP A 9 -4.82 -0.40 -12.73
C ASP A 9 -3.89 -0.49 -13.95
N GLY A 10 -3.78 -1.66 -14.58
CA GLY A 10 -2.83 -1.86 -15.69
C GLY A 10 -3.00 -0.79 -16.76
N PRO A 11 -1.93 -0.41 -17.50
CA PRO A 11 -2.06 0.58 -18.55
C PRO A 11 -3.11 0.07 -19.54
N ASP A 12 -4.26 0.77 -19.62
CA ASP A 12 -5.47 0.43 -20.39
C ASP A 12 -6.61 -0.35 -19.68
N GLY A 13 -6.64 -0.45 -18.34
CA GLY A 13 -7.74 -1.11 -17.62
C GLY A 13 -7.74 -2.63 -17.77
N SER A 14 -6.57 -3.18 -18.07
CA SER A 14 -6.30 -4.61 -18.03
C SER A 14 -5.80 -4.99 -16.64
N GLU A 15 -6.09 -6.22 -16.21
CA GLU A 15 -5.53 -6.77 -14.97
C GLU A 15 -4.00 -6.63 -14.99
N PRO A 16 -3.37 -6.11 -13.92
CA PRO A 16 -1.94 -5.94 -13.87
C PRO A 16 -1.23 -7.29 -13.96
N ASP A 17 -0.22 -7.39 -14.82
CA ASP A 17 0.59 -8.61 -14.90
C ASP A 17 1.38 -8.81 -13.59
N ARG A 18 1.78 -10.06 -13.32
CA ARG A 18 2.56 -10.47 -12.14
C ARG A 18 3.76 -9.57 -11.83
N GLU A 19 4.50 -9.13 -12.85
CA GLU A 19 5.66 -8.23 -12.66
C GLU A 19 5.23 -6.86 -12.12
N GLN A 20 4.09 -6.33 -12.57
CA GLN A 20 3.54 -5.06 -12.12
C GLN A 20 3.04 -5.15 -10.67
N LEU A 21 2.37 -6.25 -10.32
CA LEU A 21 1.94 -6.51 -8.95
C LEU A 21 3.12 -6.66 -7.98
N LEU A 22 4.18 -7.38 -8.37
CA LEU A 22 5.40 -7.49 -7.56
C LEU A 22 6.09 -6.13 -7.37
N ALA A 23 6.17 -5.31 -8.41
CA ALA A 23 6.70 -3.96 -8.30
C ALA A 23 5.87 -3.08 -7.35
N ALA A 24 4.54 -3.24 -7.37
CA ALA A 24 3.63 -2.56 -6.47
C ALA A 24 3.83 -2.99 -5.00
N VAL A 25 3.94 -4.29 -4.75
CA VAL A 25 4.21 -4.85 -3.42
C VAL A 25 5.52 -4.31 -2.86
N GLU A 26 6.61 -4.32 -3.64
CA GLU A 26 7.90 -3.81 -3.18
C GLU A 26 7.86 -2.29 -2.92
N PHE A 27 7.11 -1.54 -3.73
CA PHE A 27 6.88 -0.11 -3.49
C PHE A 27 6.13 0.14 -2.18
N LEU A 28 5.02 -0.57 -1.93
CA LEU A 28 4.24 -0.38 -0.70
C LEU A 28 5.02 -0.79 0.54
N ARG A 29 5.79 -1.88 0.48
CA ARG A 29 6.70 -2.27 1.58
C ARG A 29 7.73 -1.21 1.89
N ALA A 30 8.29 -0.56 0.87
CA ALA A 30 9.23 0.53 1.08
C ALA A 30 8.56 1.77 1.69
N GLU A 31 7.33 2.09 1.28
CA GLU A 31 6.60 3.23 1.84
C GLU A 31 6.12 2.96 3.27
N LEU A 32 5.67 1.74 3.59
CA LEU A 32 5.36 1.30 4.95
C LEU A 32 6.59 1.41 5.85
N ALA A 33 7.73 0.85 5.43
CA ALA A 33 8.97 0.93 6.20
C ALA A 33 9.40 2.39 6.45
N ARG A 34 9.20 3.27 5.47
CA ARG A 34 9.46 4.70 5.64
C ARG A 34 8.44 5.33 6.60
N LEU A 35 7.17 4.97 6.50
CA LEU A 35 6.10 5.47 7.36
C LEU A 35 6.31 5.04 8.82
N ASP A 36 6.78 3.82 9.06
CA ASP A 36 7.19 3.31 10.38
C ASP A 36 8.28 4.18 11.03
N GLU A 37 9.25 4.63 10.25
CA GLU A 37 10.28 5.56 10.74
C GLU A 37 9.72 6.95 11.10
N GLU A 38 8.54 7.28 10.60
CA GLU A 38 7.80 8.53 10.85
C GLU A 38 6.70 8.37 11.92
N GLU A 39 6.64 7.24 12.65
CA GLU A 39 5.67 7.01 13.73
C GLU A 39 5.73 8.12 14.80
N PRO A 40 4.60 8.82 15.06
CA PRO A 40 4.56 9.85 16.10
C PRO A 40 4.69 9.24 17.51
N GLU A 41 5.59 9.80 18.32
CA GLU A 41 5.82 9.32 19.70
C GLU A 41 4.58 9.45 20.62
N ASP A 42 3.72 10.43 20.33
CA ASP A 42 2.51 10.69 21.09
C ASP A 42 1.31 9.94 20.49
N MET A 43 1.03 8.77 21.05
CA MET A 43 -0.03 7.86 20.63
C MET A 43 -1.45 8.42 20.83
N GLU A 44 -1.61 9.50 21.60
CA GLU A 44 -2.92 10.17 21.79
C GLU A 44 -3.08 11.40 20.88
N SER A 45 -2.11 11.65 20.00
CA SER A 45 -2.13 12.81 19.11
C SER A 45 -2.91 12.55 17.82
N GLU A 46 -3.52 13.60 17.28
CA GLU A 46 -4.15 13.58 15.95
C GLU A 46 -3.13 13.22 14.84
N ALA A 47 -1.83 13.45 15.08
CA ALA A 47 -0.78 13.05 14.15
C ALA A 47 -0.61 11.52 14.15
N TYR A 48 -0.67 10.87 15.31
CA TYR A 48 -0.63 9.41 15.42
C TYR A 48 -1.87 8.77 14.79
N GLU A 49 -3.06 9.35 15.02
CA GLU A 49 -4.29 8.89 14.36
C GLU A 49 -4.18 8.95 12.82
N GLN A 50 -3.73 10.08 12.26
CA GLN A 50 -3.52 10.23 10.81
C GLN A 50 -2.42 9.32 10.25
N TRP A 51 -1.36 9.09 11.02
CA TRP A 51 -0.32 8.13 10.68
C TRP A 51 -0.89 6.72 10.63
N GLY A 52 -1.68 6.33 11.63
CA GLY A 52 -2.34 5.03 11.72
C GLY A 52 -3.31 4.79 10.57
N ASP A 53 -4.17 5.77 10.25
CA ASP A 53 -5.09 5.70 9.10
C ASP A 53 -4.32 5.45 7.79
N ARG A 54 -3.18 6.13 7.61
CA ARG A 54 -2.33 5.96 6.42
C ARG A 54 -1.62 4.60 6.42
N HIS A 55 -1.20 4.13 7.58
CA HIS A 55 -0.57 2.82 7.74
C HIS A 55 -1.55 1.69 7.40
N GLU A 56 -2.76 1.75 7.95
CA GLU A 56 -3.85 0.80 7.68
C GLU A 56 -4.20 0.77 6.18
N GLU A 57 -4.35 1.93 5.53
CA GLU A 57 -4.65 2.01 4.10
C GLU A 57 -3.55 1.34 3.23
N LEU A 58 -2.27 1.46 3.63
CA LEU A 58 -1.16 0.85 2.93
C LEU A 58 -1.06 -0.66 3.19
N GLU A 59 -1.36 -1.12 4.41
CA GLU A 59 -1.40 -2.54 4.77
C GLU A 59 -2.54 -3.27 4.05
N ASP A 60 -3.75 -2.72 4.09
CA ASP A 60 -4.91 -3.26 3.38
C ASP A 60 -4.62 -3.40 1.88
N ARG A 61 -3.97 -2.39 1.29
CA ARG A 61 -3.61 -2.44 -0.12
C ARG A 61 -2.51 -3.46 -0.42
N LEU A 62 -1.56 -3.64 0.48
CA LEU A 62 -0.51 -4.64 0.35
C LEU A 62 -1.09 -6.05 0.36
N ASP A 63 -2.03 -6.31 1.28
CA ASP A 63 -2.74 -7.59 1.37
C ASP A 63 -3.56 -7.86 0.11
N ASP A 64 -4.32 -6.89 -0.40
CA ASP A 64 -5.05 -7.00 -1.67
C ASP A 64 -4.14 -7.40 -2.86
N LEU A 65 -2.92 -6.84 -2.92
CA LEU A 65 -1.96 -7.14 -3.99
C LEU A 65 -1.34 -8.53 -3.82
N MET A 66 -1.13 -8.96 -2.58
CA MET A 66 -0.66 -10.31 -2.29
C MET A 66 -1.72 -11.35 -2.65
N ASP A 67 -2.98 -11.11 -2.34
CA ASP A 67 -4.10 -11.98 -2.72
C ASP A 67 -4.22 -12.11 -4.25
N GLN A 68 -4.09 -11.01 -5.00
CA GLN A 68 -4.06 -11.03 -6.47
C GLN A 68 -2.86 -11.80 -7.03
N LEU A 69 -1.69 -11.70 -6.39
CA LEU A 69 -0.50 -12.46 -6.80
C LEU A 69 -0.69 -13.96 -6.59
N ASP A 70 -1.28 -14.34 -5.44
CA ASP A 70 -1.58 -15.74 -5.14
C ASP A 70 -2.58 -16.31 -6.16
N GLU A 71 -3.63 -15.56 -6.53
CA GLU A 71 -4.61 -15.97 -7.56
C GLU A 71 -3.98 -16.17 -8.95
N LEU A 72 -2.92 -15.41 -9.31
CA LEU A 72 -2.20 -15.58 -10.56
C LEU A 72 -1.26 -16.80 -10.60
N ASP A 73 -0.81 -17.28 -9.43
CA ASP A 73 0.09 -18.42 -9.30
C ASP A 73 -0.67 -19.78 -9.18
N GLU A 74 -2.01 -19.77 -9.13
CA GLU A 74 -2.92 -20.95 -9.16
C GLU A 74 -3.27 -21.48 -10.56
#